data_AF-A0A7J4P040-F1
#
_entry.id   AF-A0A7J4P040-F1
#
_cell.length_a   1.000
_cell.length_b   1.000
_cell.length_c   1.000
_cell.angle_alpha   90.00
_cell.angle_beta   90.00
_cell.angle_gamma   90.00
#
_symmetry.space_group_name_H-M   'P 1'
#
loop_
_entity.id
_entity.type
_entity.pdbx_description
1 polymer ?
#
loop_
_entity_poly.entity_id
_entity_poly.type
_entity_poly.pdbx_seq_one_letter_code
_entity_poly.pdbx_strand_id
1 'polypeptide(L)' 'MDMSDEEKKYKYHTVNLPENLASKIQAVIDSGKHGYTSVPDFVKSAVRRYLRELGYLV' A
#
# COMPACT_ATOMS: atom_id res chain seq x y z
N MET A 1 25.20 27.44 6.18
CA MET A 1 24.63 26.82 4.98
C MET A 1 24.65 25.32 5.26
N ASP A 2 23.57 24.76 5.78
CA ASP A 2 23.41 23.31 5.91
C ASP A 2 22.18 22.96 5.05
N MET A 3 22.47 22.60 3.81
CA MET A 3 21.50 22.11 2.86
C MET A 3 21.61 20.60 2.89
N SER A 4 20.61 19.88 3.39
CA SER A 4 20.30 18.48 3.03
C SER A 4 19.01 17.96 3.69
N ASP A 5 17.91 18.72 3.59
CA ASP A 5 16.59 18.08 3.53
C ASP A 5 16.34 17.76 2.05
N GLU A 6 17.04 16.74 1.53
CA GLU A 6 16.63 16.10 0.29
C GLU A 6 15.23 15.54 0.54
N GLU A 7 14.22 16.29 0.09
CA GLU A 7 12.83 15.85 0.01
C GLU A 7 12.85 14.44 -0.58
N LYS A 8 12.62 13.42 0.26
CA LYS A 8 12.35 12.06 -0.20
C LYS A 8 11.09 12.15 -1.06
N LYS A 9 11.27 12.41 -2.35
CA LYS A 9 10.22 12.38 -3.36
C LYS A 9 9.70 10.95 -3.35
N TYR A 10 8.64 10.73 -2.59
CA TYR A 10 7.92 9.47 -2.62
C TYR A 10 7.46 9.28 -4.07
N LYS A 11 8.15 8.39 -4.78
CA LYS A 11 7.77 8.01 -6.15
C LYS A 11 6.53 7.15 -6.04
N TYR A 12 5.36 7.77 -6.15
CA TYR A 12 4.10 7.07 -6.26
C TYR A 12 3.87 6.63 -7.70
N HIS A 13 3.30 5.45 -7.86
CA HIS A 13 2.86 4.95 -9.15
C HIS A 13 1.36 4.66 -9.07
N THR A 14 0.61 5.08 -10.07
CA THR A 14 -0.83 4.80 -10.16
C THR A 14 -1.01 3.48 -10.90
N VAL A 15 -1.81 2.59 -10.32
CA VAL A 15 -2.18 1.31 -10.94
C VAL A 15 -3.69 1.28 -11.17
N ASN A 16 -4.11 0.79 -12.32
CA ASN A 16 -5.52 0.55 -12.59
C ASN A 16 -5.94 -0.73 -11.85
N LEU A 17 -6.84 -0.58 -10.89
CA LEU A 17 -7.41 -1.70 -10.14
C LEU A 17 -8.87 -1.92 -10.57
N PRO A 18 -9.28 -3.16 -10.89
CA PRO A 18 -10.68 -3.47 -11.13
C PRO A 18 -11.57 -3.06 -9.96
N GLU A 19 -12.74 -2.51 -10.27
CA GLU A 19 -13.69 -2.01 -9.26
C GLU A 19 -14.07 -3.09 -8.25
N ASN A 20 -14.28 -4.34 -8.69
CA ASN A 20 -14.61 -5.46 -7.80
C ASN A 20 -13.55 -5.66 -6.69
N LEU A 21 -12.27 -5.51 -7.01
CA LEU A 21 -11.20 -5.61 -6.02
C LEU A 21 -11.18 -4.38 -5.12
N ALA A 22 -11.34 -3.18 -5.69
CA ALA A 22 -11.41 -1.95 -4.91
C ALA A 22 -12.56 -2.01 -3.88
N SER A 23 -13.75 -2.46 -4.27
CA SER A 23 -14.90 -2.62 -3.37
C SER A 23 -14.63 -3.61 -2.24
N LYS A 24 -13.94 -4.73 -2.53
CA LYS A 24 -13.55 -5.70 -1.49
C LYS A 24 -12.54 -5.11 -0.51
N ILE A 25 -11.57 -4.33 -1.00
CA ILE A 25 -10.61 -3.64 -0.13
C ILE A 25 -11.33 -2.65 0.77
N GLN A 26 -12.28 -1.89 0.23
CA GLN A 26 -13.10 -0.97 1.01
C GLN A 26 -13.89 -1.71 2.09
N ALA A 27 -14.54 -2.83 1.76
CA ALA A 27 -15.25 -3.64 2.75
C ALA A 27 -14.33 -4.17 3.87
N VAL A 28 -13.07 -4.48 3.57
CA VAL A 28 -12.07 -4.87 4.58
C VAL A 28 -11.72 -3.70 5.49
N ILE A 29 -11.54 -2.49 4.94
CA ILE A 29 -11.26 -1.28 5.72
C ILE A 29 -12.46 -0.94 6.60
N ASP A 30 -13.67 -0.92 6.02
CA ASP A 30 -14.91 -0.62 6.72
C ASP A 30 -15.20 -1.64 7.83
N SER A 31 -14.73 -2.88 7.67
CA SER A 31 -14.87 -3.90 8.73
C SER A 31 -14.09 -3.56 10.00
N GLY A 32 -13.01 -2.76 9.90
CA GLY A 32 -12.13 -2.41 11.01
C GLY A 32 -11.36 -3.59 11.64
N LYS A 33 -11.57 -4.82 11.16
CA LYS A 33 -11.05 -6.05 11.81
C LYS A 33 -9.55 -6.26 11.63
N HIS A 34 -8.98 -5.68 10.58
CA HIS A 34 -7.59 -5.94 10.18
C HIS A 34 -6.65 -4.75 10.45
N GLY A 35 -7.13 -3.69 11.09
CA GLY A 35 -6.33 -2.51 11.44
C GLY A 35 -5.94 -1.61 10.26
N TYR A 36 -6.43 -1.90 9.05
CA TYR A 36 -6.20 -1.05 7.88
C TYR A 36 -7.05 0.21 7.94
N THR A 37 -6.44 1.36 7.71
CA THR A 37 -7.10 2.67 7.76
C THR A 37 -7.41 3.24 6.37
N SER A 38 -6.76 2.71 5.32
CA SER A 38 -6.93 3.20 3.96
C SER A 38 -6.59 2.14 2.89
N VAL A 39 -7.14 2.29 1.69
CA VAL A 39 -6.85 1.45 0.52
C VAL A 39 -5.34 1.37 0.22
N PRO A 40 -4.58 2.48 0.13
CA PRO A 40 -3.15 2.39 -0.13
C PRO A 40 -2.37 1.68 0.98
N ASP A 41 -2.82 1.76 2.25
CA ASP A 41 -2.18 1.04 3.35
C ASP A 41 -2.39 -0.48 3.24
N PHE A 42 -3.62 -0.89 2.94
CA PHE A 42 -3.95 -2.28 2.63
C PHE A 42 -3.11 -2.81 1.46
N VAL A 43 -3.09 -2.08 0.34
CA VAL A 43 -2.38 -2.50 -0.88
C VAL A 43 -0.89 -2.61 -0.62
N LYS A 44 -0.26 -1.62 0.04
CA LYS A 44 1.17 -1.69 0.39
C LYS A 44 1.49 -2.91 1.25
N SER A 45 0.66 -3.18 2.26
CA SER A 45 0.85 -4.31 3.17
C SER A 45 0.68 -5.65 2.46
N ALA A 46 -0.37 -5.79 1.64
CA ALA A 46 -0.63 -6.99 0.86
C ALA A 46 0.49 -7.26 -0.16
N VAL A 47 0.92 -6.24 -0.90
CA VAL A 47 2.00 -6.34 -1.88
C VAL A 47 3.32 -6.70 -1.20
N ARG A 48 3.67 -6.05 -0.09
CA ARG A 48 4.89 -6.37 0.66
C ARG A 48 4.89 -7.80 1.17
N ARG A 49 3.78 -8.26 1.74
CA ARG A 49 3.63 -9.63 2.21
C ARG A 49 3.80 -10.63 1.07
N TYR A 50 3.14 -10.40 -0.05
CA TYR A 50 3.22 -11.30 -1.21
C TYR A 50 4.61 -11.32 -1.83
N LEU A 51 5.28 -10.16 -1.96
CA LEU A 51 6.65 -10.10 -2.44
C LEU A 51 7.63 -10.83 -1.51
N ARG A 52 7.41 -10.78 -0.19
CA ARG A 52 8.17 -11.57 0.79
C ARG A 52 7.94 -13.06 0.63
N GLU A 53 6.69 -13.49 0.46
CA GLU A 53 6.34 -14.89 0.20
C GLU A 53 7.00 -15.42 -1.10
N LEU A 54 7.14 -14.56 -2.11
CA LEU A 54 7.82 -14.87 -3.36
C LEU A 54 9.36 -14.73 -3.30
N GLY A 55 9.93 -14.27 -2.18
CA GLY A 55 11.38 -14.12 -2.00
C GLY A 55 12.00 -12.88 -2.66
N TYR A 56 11.20 -11.93 -3.14
CA TYR A 56 11.66 -10.65 -3.70
C TYR A 56 11.88 -9.57 -2.64
N LEU A 57 11.53 -9.85 -1.38
CA LEU A 57 11.66 -8.94 -0.24
C LEU A 57 12.13 -9.76 0.96
N VAL A 58 13.34 -9.47 1.45
CA VAL A 58 13.97 -10.12 2.62
C VAL A 58 13.62 -9.34 3.88
#